data_AF-A0A095CES1-F1
#
_entry.id   AF-A0A095CES1-F1
#
_cell.length_a   1.000
_cell.length_b   1.000
_cell.length_c   1.000
_cell.angle_alpha   90.00
_cell.angle_beta   90.00
_cell.angle_gamma   90.00
#
_symmetry.space_group_name_H-M   'P 1'
#
loop_
_entity.id
_entity.type
_entity.pdbx_description
1 polymer ?
#
loop_
_entity_poly.entity_id
_entity_poly.type
_entity_poly.pdbx_seq_one_letter_code
_entity_poly.pdbx_strand_id
1 'polypeptide(L)'
;MQGNDAPSTAFVDLPSPANVNIFTHQDVLPADSCNSLNPIFDAVENLEASIFSCGLPNNQFEEWLKWTVEKKMWSFPINNEQDWDSELDVPFYEHVFLENHLNKEHLKCKPLASFLELVCTGLSKNPYFSVDDKKQHLEWFTQFFDDKITRINASIKEEHMANLEEISRGTST
;
A
#
# COMPACT_ATOMS: atom_id res chain seq x y z
N MET A 1 -23.64 -33.36 74.73
CA MET A 1 -24.08 -34.11 73.54
C MET A 1 -25.35 -33.46 73.02
N GLN A 2 -25.24 -32.58 72.04
CA GLN A 2 -26.38 -32.19 71.19
C GLN A 2 -25.79 -31.96 69.80
N GLY A 3 -26.30 -32.72 68.83
CA GLY A 3 -25.76 -32.84 67.48
C GLY A 3 -26.00 -31.61 66.62
N ASN A 4 -25.03 -31.34 65.75
CA ASN A 4 -25.16 -30.49 64.58
C ASN A 4 -26.04 -31.22 63.56
N ASP A 5 -27.23 -30.70 63.28
CA ASP A 5 -28.02 -31.09 62.11
C ASP A 5 -28.34 -29.84 61.29
N ALA A 6 -27.38 -29.39 60.49
CA ALA A 6 -27.66 -28.52 59.36
C ALA A 6 -28.23 -29.40 58.23
N PRO A 7 -29.36 -29.05 57.58
CA PRO A 7 -29.85 -29.81 56.45
C PRO A 7 -28.85 -29.66 55.30
N SER A 8 -28.01 -30.68 55.11
CA SER A 8 -27.23 -30.87 53.91
C SER A 8 -28.21 -31.07 52.76
N THR A 9 -28.56 -30.00 52.05
CA THR A 9 -29.20 -30.09 50.74
C THR A 9 -28.22 -30.78 49.81
N ALA A 10 -28.24 -32.10 49.80
CA ALA A 10 -27.49 -32.91 48.86
C ALA A 10 -27.99 -32.54 47.47
N PHE A 11 -27.15 -31.83 46.72
CA PHE A 11 -27.36 -31.64 45.29
C PHE A 11 -27.36 -33.04 44.68
N VAL A 12 -28.53 -33.51 44.25
CA VAL A 12 -28.67 -34.81 43.60
C VAL A 12 -28.04 -34.64 42.22
N ASP A 13 -26.89 -35.27 42.02
CA ASP A 13 -26.27 -35.32 40.70
C ASP A 13 -27.27 -35.92 39.70
N LEU A 14 -27.34 -35.30 38.51
CA LEU A 14 -28.18 -35.79 37.43
C LEU A 14 -27.83 -37.27 37.15
N PRO A 15 -28.84 -38.15 36.92
CA PRO A 15 -28.60 -39.56 36.69
C PRO A 15 -27.63 -39.72 35.52
N SER A 16 -26.54 -40.46 35.74
CA SER A 16 -25.54 -40.74 34.71
C SER A 16 -26.22 -41.44 33.53
N PRO A 17 -26.27 -40.83 32.33
CA PRO A 17 -26.86 -41.46 31.18
C PRO A 17 -26.02 -42.70 30.81
N ALA A 18 -26.68 -43.76 30.35
CA ALA A 18 -26.00 -44.95 29.86
C ALA A 18 -25.08 -44.55 28.71
N ASN A 19 -23.76 -44.63 28.93
CA ASN A 19 -22.78 -44.29 27.92
C ASN A 19 -22.73 -45.41 26.87
N VAL A 20 -23.19 -45.09 25.67
CA VAL A 20 -23.06 -45.97 24.51
C VAL A 20 -21.66 -45.71 23.96
N ASN A 21 -20.68 -46.52 24.39
CA ASN A 21 -19.26 -46.44 24.02
C ASN A 21 -19.00 -46.69 22.51
N ILE A 22 -19.70 -45.97 21.64
CA ILE A 22 -19.66 -46.10 20.17
C ILE A 22 -18.41 -45.43 19.62
N PHE A 23 -17.95 -44.34 20.25
CA PHE A 23 -16.77 -43.59 19.83
C PHE A 23 -15.63 -43.86 20.80
N THR A 24 -14.47 -44.27 20.28
CA THR A 24 -13.24 -44.47 21.07
C THR A 24 -12.27 -43.32 20.81
N HIS A 25 -11.48 -42.93 21.81
CA HIS A 25 -10.48 -41.86 21.68
C HIS A 25 -9.41 -42.11 20.61
N GLN A 26 -9.35 -43.32 20.05
CA GLN A 26 -8.39 -43.73 19.04
C GLN A 26 -8.71 -43.18 17.64
N ASP A 27 -9.96 -42.79 17.38
CA ASP A 27 -10.45 -42.35 16.06
C ASP A 27 -10.55 -40.82 15.93
N VAL A 28 -10.01 -40.07 16.90
CA VAL A 28 -10.03 -38.60 16.88
C VAL A 28 -8.94 -38.10 15.94
N LEU A 29 -9.36 -37.62 14.76
CA LEU A 29 -8.48 -36.92 13.84
C LEU A 29 -7.98 -35.60 14.48
N PRO A 30 -6.75 -35.14 14.16
CA PRO A 30 -6.28 -33.84 14.63
C PRO A 30 -7.20 -32.73 14.15
N ALA A 31 -7.42 -31.72 15.00
CA ALA A 31 -8.36 -30.61 14.76
C ALA A 31 -8.12 -29.89 13.42
N ASP A 32 -6.88 -29.93 12.91
CA ASP A 32 -6.49 -29.28 11.65
C ASP A 32 -7.01 -29.98 10.37
N SER A 33 -7.67 -31.16 10.50
CA SER A 33 -8.17 -31.96 9.36
C SER A 33 -9.65 -31.71 9.02
N CYS A 34 -10.34 -30.76 9.69
CA CYS A 34 -11.80 -30.62 9.61
C CYS A 34 -12.30 -29.61 8.57
N ASN A 35 -11.57 -29.37 7.48
CA ASN A 35 -12.13 -28.60 6.37
C ASN A 35 -12.94 -29.54 5.47
N SER A 36 -14.20 -29.21 5.21
CA SER A 36 -15.02 -30.03 4.34
C SER A 36 -14.48 -29.96 2.91
N LEU A 37 -14.85 -30.95 2.09
CA LEU A 37 -14.48 -30.96 0.67
C LEU A 37 -15.07 -29.77 -0.11
N ASN A 38 -16.07 -29.08 0.46
CA ASN A 38 -16.71 -27.93 -0.16
C ASN A 38 -16.40 -26.64 0.65
N PRO A 39 -15.55 -25.75 0.12
CA PRO A 39 -15.17 -24.53 0.83
C PRO A 39 -16.36 -23.60 1.11
N ILE A 40 -17.48 -23.74 0.40
CA ILE A 40 -18.70 -22.96 0.65
C ILE A 40 -19.36 -23.40 1.95
N PHE A 41 -19.40 -24.70 2.25
CA PHE A 41 -20.00 -25.19 3.49
C PHE A 41 -19.20 -24.75 4.71
N ASP A 42 -17.86 -24.81 4.62
CA ASP A 42 -16.99 -24.29 5.68
C ASP A 42 -17.19 -22.79 5.89
N ALA A 43 -17.32 -22.01 4.80
CA ALA A 43 -17.56 -20.58 4.88
C ALA A 43 -18.92 -20.24 5.50
N VAL A 44 -19.97 -20.98 5.17
CA VAL A 44 -21.32 -20.79 5.74
C VAL A 44 -21.34 -21.19 7.21
N GLU A 45 -20.77 -22.33 7.58
CA GLU A 45 -20.68 -22.77 8.97
C GLU A 45 -19.90 -21.77 9.84
N ASN A 46 -18.76 -21.27 9.34
CA ASN A 46 -17.99 -20.22 10.01
C ASN A 46 -18.75 -18.90 10.11
N LEU A 47 -19.52 -18.53 9.09
CA LEU A 47 -20.35 -17.32 9.12
C LEU A 47 -21.49 -17.46 10.13
N GLU A 48 -22.16 -18.61 10.16
CA GLU A 48 -23.22 -18.89 11.14
C GLU A 48 -22.65 -18.84 12.57
N ALA A 49 -21.52 -19.51 12.82
CA ALA A 49 -20.82 -19.45 14.11
C ALA A 49 -20.41 -18.02 14.50
N SER A 50 -19.94 -17.22 13.53
CA SER A 50 -19.60 -15.80 13.72
C SER A 50 -20.84 -14.95 14.06
N ILE A 51 -21.97 -15.16 13.39
CA ILE A 51 -23.23 -14.46 13.68
C ILE A 51 -23.75 -14.82 15.08
N PHE A 52 -23.65 -16.10 15.49
CA PHE A 52 -24.05 -16.53 16.82
C PHE A 52 -23.16 -15.96 17.93
N SER A 53 -21.88 -15.75 17.66
CA SER A 53 -20.93 -15.15 18.61
C SER A 53 -20.95 -13.61 18.61
N CYS A 54 -21.31 -12.98 17.48
CA CYS A 54 -21.45 -11.54 17.36
C CYS A 54 -22.88 -11.08 17.71
N GLY A 55 -23.15 -10.94 19.00
CA GLY A 55 -24.38 -10.31 19.50
C GLY A 55 -24.51 -8.84 19.12
N LEU A 56 -25.66 -8.24 19.46
CA LEU A 56 -25.79 -6.78 19.49
C LEU A 56 -24.74 -6.21 20.46
N PRO A 57 -24.07 -5.10 20.13
CA PRO A 57 -23.06 -4.53 21.01
C PRO A 57 -23.70 -4.16 22.34
N ASN A 58 -23.13 -4.66 23.43
CA ASN A 58 -23.64 -4.43 24.78
C ASN A 58 -23.29 -3.02 25.29
N ASN A 59 -22.27 -2.40 24.69
CA ASN A 59 -21.74 -1.10 25.08
C ASN A 59 -21.22 -0.33 23.85
N GLN A 60 -21.13 1.01 23.96
CA GLN A 60 -20.58 1.88 22.92
C GLN A 60 -19.13 1.52 22.54
N PHE A 61 -18.32 1.05 23.49
CA PHE A 61 -16.94 0.64 23.19
C PHE A 61 -16.87 -0.59 22.28
N GLU A 62 -17.84 -1.51 22.41
CA GLU A 62 -17.95 -2.68 21.54
C GLU A 62 -18.39 -2.27 20.13
N GLU A 63 -19.31 -1.30 20.04
CA GLU A 63 -19.70 -0.69 18.77
C GLU A 63 -18.52 0.02 18.08
N TRP A 64 -17.74 0.81 18.83
CA TRP A 64 -16.53 1.45 18.30
C TRP A 64 -15.47 0.44 17.89
N LEU A 65 -15.28 -0.63 18.66
CA LEU A 65 -14.39 -1.72 18.29
C LEU A 65 -14.83 -2.35 16.96
N LYS A 66 -16.11 -2.64 16.82
CA LYS A 66 -16.69 -3.15 15.57
C LYS A 66 -16.45 -2.19 14.41
N TRP A 67 -16.71 -0.89 14.57
CA TRP A 67 -16.45 0.11 13.52
C TRP A 67 -14.96 0.27 13.21
N THR A 68 -14.07 0.06 14.17
CA THR A 68 -12.62 0.07 13.96
C THR A 68 -12.19 -1.16 13.14
N VAL A 69 -12.69 -2.35 13.47
CA VAL A 69 -12.44 -3.58 12.69
C VAL A 69 -13.02 -3.47 11.27
N GLU A 70 -14.19 -2.87 11.12
CA GLU A 70 -14.83 -2.59 9.83
C GLU A 70 -14.20 -1.41 9.05
N LYS A 71 -13.14 -0.78 9.59
CA LYS A 71 -12.49 0.42 9.02
C LYS A 71 -13.43 1.60 8.74
N LYS A 72 -14.53 1.71 9.48
CA LYS A 72 -15.45 2.86 9.44
C LYS A 72 -14.98 4.01 10.34
N MET A 73 -14.23 3.68 11.38
CA MET A 73 -13.62 4.63 12.31
C MET A 73 -12.14 4.83 11.95
N TRP A 74 -11.61 6.03 12.24
CA TRP A 74 -10.17 6.30 12.12
C TRP A 74 -9.36 5.39 13.04
N SER A 75 -8.18 4.99 12.57
CA SER A 75 -7.23 4.22 13.37
C SER A 75 -6.48 5.15 14.32
N PHE A 76 -6.38 4.75 15.60
CA PHE A 76 -5.68 5.52 16.62
C PHE A 76 -4.33 4.86 16.99
N PRO A 77 -3.28 5.67 17.27
CA PRO A 77 -3.22 7.12 17.17
C PRO A 77 -3.35 7.62 15.72
N ILE A 78 -3.97 8.81 15.54
CA ILE A 78 -4.30 9.33 14.20
C ILE A 78 -3.02 9.52 13.38
N ASN A 79 -2.94 8.80 12.27
CA ASN A 79 -1.94 9.01 11.22
C ASN A 79 -2.61 9.77 10.05
N ASN A 80 -2.04 10.90 9.64
CA ASN A 80 -2.53 11.69 8.51
C ASN A 80 -2.33 10.97 7.16
N GLU A 81 -1.40 10.02 7.11
CA GLU A 81 -1.10 9.19 5.95
C GLU A 81 -1.80 7.82 6.03
N GLN A 82 -2.81 7.67 6.90
CA GLN A 82 -3.61 6.44 6.94
C GLN A 82 -4.29 6.18 5.59
N ASP A 83 -4.30 4.93 5.15
CA ASP A 83 -4.86 4.48 3.86
C ASP A 83 -4.14 5.01 2.60
N TRP A 84 -2.98 5.67 2.74
CA TRP A 84 -2.13 6.07 1.61
C TRP A 84 -1.09 4.98 1.28
N ASP A 85 -1.54 3.85 0.72
CA ASP A 85 -0.66 2.68 0.54
C ASP A 85 0.28 2.76 -0.68
N SER A 86 -0.02 3.61 -1.66
CA SER A 86 0.65 3.61 -2.98
C SER A 86 2.14 3.96 -2.93
N GLU A 87 2.56 4.80 -1.99
CA GLU A 87 3.91 5.38 -1.92
C GLU A 87 4.64 5.01 -0.60
N LEU A 88 4.05 4.17 0.25
CA LEU A 88 4.65 3.81 1.55
C LEU A 88 5.98 3.05 1.42
N ASP A 89 6.09 2.20 0.40
CA ASP A 89 7.29 1.39 0.15
C ASP A 89 8.30 2.12 -0.75
N VAL A 90 7.98 3.33 -1.20
CA VAL A 90 8.80 4.08 -2.13
C VAL A 90 9.81 4.95 -1.36
N PRO A 91 11.11 4.74 -1.55
CA PRO A 91 12.12 5.51 -0.85
C PRO A 91 12.31 6.89 -1.49
N PHE A 92 12.66 7.89 -0.67
CA PHE A 92 12.77 9.29 -1.09
C PHE A 92 13.69 9.51 -2.30
N TYR A 93 14.73 8.69 -2.45
CA TYR A 93 15.74 8.84 -3.50
C TYR A 93 15.15 8.60 -4.90
N GLU A 94 14.04 7.87 -5.02
CA GLU A 94 13.33 7.69 -6.29
C GLU A 94 12.56 8.93 -6.72
N HIS A 95 12.03 9.73 -5.77
CA HIS A 95 11.39 11.00 -6.08
C HIS A 95 12.41 12.11 -6.38
N VAL A 96 13.60 12.05 -5.78
CA VAL A 96 14.60 13.11 -5.87
C VAL A 96 15.56 12.91 -7.04
N PHE A 97 16.12 11.71 -7.21
CA PHE A 97 17.14 11.44 -8.23
C PHE A 97 16.54 10.89 -9.52
N LEU A 98 15.89 11.79 -10.26
CA LEU A 98 15.22 11.47 -11.52
C LEU A 98 16.18 11.38 -12.73
N GLU A 99 17.44 11.80 -12.55
CA GLU A 99 18.47 11.88 -13.59
C GLU A 99 18.75 10.52 -14.27
N ASN A 100 18.57 9.42 -13.53
CA ASN A 100 18.77 8.07 -14.02
C ASN A 100 17.80 7.67 -15.14
N HIS A 101 16.65 8.34 -15.23
CA HIS A 101 15.61 8.08 -16.22
C HIS A 101 15.76 8.92 -17.49
N LEU A 102 16.76 9.81 -17.57
CA LEU A 102 16.99 10.65 -18.74
C LEU A 102 17.76 9.91 -19.84
N ASN A 103 17.43 10.22 -21.10
CA ASN A 103 18.14 9.71 -22.25
C ASN A 103 19.50 10.43 -22.42
N LYS A 104 20.60 9.66 -22.44
CA LYS A 104 21.97 10.18 -22.59
C LYS A 104 22.21 10.95 -23.88
N GLU A 105 21.46 10.64 -24.95
CA GLU A 105 21.56 11.37 -26.22
C GLU A 105 21.05 12.81 -26.09
N HIS A 106 20.03 13.04 -25.27
CA HIS A 106 19.43 14.36 -25.07
C HIS A 106 20.36 15.28 -24.25
N LEU A 107 21.13 14.67 -23.34
CA LEU A 107 22.14 15.36 -22.54
C LEU A 107 23.35 15.85 -23.35
N LYS A 108 23.56 15.35 -24.58
CA LYS A 108 24.63 15.87 -25.46
C LYS A 108 24.35 17.28 -25.95
N CYS A 109 23.07 17.64 -26.05
CA CYS A 109 22.64 18.98 -26.44
C CYS A 109 22.61 19.88 -25.19
N LYS A 110 23.56 20.80 -25.05
CA LYS A 110 23.71 21.65 -23.85
C LYS A 110 22.43 22.41 -23.43
N PRO A 111 21.73 23.12 -24.34
CA PRO A 111 20.50 23.82 -23.96
C PRO A 111 19.39 22.87 -23.52
N LEU A 112 19.27 21.71 -24.19
CA LEU A 112 18.28 20.69 -23.84
C LEU A 112 18.60 20.04 -22.50
N ALA A 113 19.87 19.77 -22.23
CA ALA A 113 20.32 19.23 -20.94
C ALA A 113 19.97 20.17 -19.78
N SER A 114 20.23 21.48 -19.95
CA SER A 114 19.90 22.49 -18.92
C SER A 114 18.39 22.63 -18.70
N PHE A 115 17.59 22.49 -19.76
CA PHE A 115 16.13 22.42 -19.65
C PHE A 115 15.66 21.18 -18.89
N LEU A 116 16.18 19.99 -19.23
CA LEU A 116 15.82 18.74 -18.57
C LEU A 116 16.24 18.72 -17.10
N GLU A 117 17.40 19.31 -16.77
CA GLU A 117 17.84 19.51 -15.38
C GLU A 117 16.82 20.34 -14.58
N LEU A 118 16.28 21.41 -15.18
CA LEU A 118 15.25 22.23 -14.55
C LEU A 118 13.94 21.45 -14.36
N VAL A 119 13.55 20.64 -15.35
CA VAL A 119 12.37 19.76 -15.26
C VAL A 119 12.55 18.74 -14.13
N CYS A 120 13.69 18.05 -14.07
CA CYS A 120 14.01 17.11 -12.98
C CYS A 120 13.99 17.81 -11.61
N THR A 121 14.59 19.00 -11.52
CA THR A 121 14.57 19.80 -10.28
C THR A 121 13.13 20.18 -9.89
N GLY A 122 12.27 20.54 -10.85
CA GLY A 122 10.86 20.84 -10.61
C GLY A 122 10.07 19.64 -10.12
N LEU A 123 10.23 18.48 -10.78
CA LEU A 123 9.57 17.23 -10.39
C LEU A 123 10.06 16.70 -9.04
N SER A 124 11.34 16.87 -8.71
CA SER A 124 11.91 16.45 -7.43
C SER A 124 11.30 17.18 -6.23
N LYS A 125 10.90 18.45 -6.42
CA LYS A 125 10.30 19.30 -5.39
C LYS A 125 8.80 19.14 -5.26
N ASN A 126 8.17 18.32 -6.11
CA ASN A 126 6.73 18.14 -6.11
C ASN A 126 6.31 16.94 -5.22
N PRO A 127 5.57 17.18 -4.11
CA PRO A 127 5.07 16.13 -3.23
C PRO A 127 3.72 15.52 -3.68
N TYR A 128 3.06 16.11 -4.69
CA TYR A 128 1.74 15.68 -5.14
C TYR A 128 1.77 14.65 -6.27
N PHE A 129 2.93 14.42 -6.87
CA PHE A 129 3.09 13.44 -7.95
C PHE A 129 3.71 12.16 -7.43
N SER A 130 3.18 11.04 -7.93
CA SER A 130 3.79 9.74 -7.70
C SER A 130 5.13 9.58 -8.44
N VAL A 131 5.94 8.60 -8.05
CA VAL A 131 7.16 8.28 -8.82
C VAL A 131 6.83 7.88 -10.26
N ASP A 132 5.76 7.12 -10.45
CA ASP A 132 5.35 6.66 -11.78
C ASP A 132 4.86 7.80 -12.67
N ASP A 133 4.13 8.77 -12.12
CA ASP A 133 3.74 9.97 -12.85
C ASP A 133 4.96 10.79 -13.27
N LYS A 134 5.95 10.94 -12.37
CA LYS A 134 7.21 11.64 -12.68
C LYS A 134 7.97 10.95 -13.82
N LYS A 135 8.03 9.61 -13.81
CA LYS A 135 8.64 8.81 -14.88
C LYS A 135 7.88 9.00 -16.20
N GLN A 136 6.55 8.97 -16.17
CA GLN A 136 5.71 9.19 -17.35
C GLN A 136 5.92 10.58 -17.96
N HIS A 137 6.06 11.61 -17.12
CA HIS A 137 6.38 12.97 -17.58
C HIS A 137 7.72 13.03 -18.31
N LEU A 138 8.76 12.36 -17.79
CA LEU A 138 10.08 12.32 -18.42
C LEU A 138 10.07 11.52 -19.73
N GLU A 139 9.31 10.42 -19.76
CA GLU A 139 9.12 9.61 -20.97
C GLU A 139 8.45 10.43 -22.08
N TRP A 140 7.44 11.23 -21.73
CA TRP A 140 6.78 12.13 -22.69
C TRP A 140 7.75 13.15 -23.28
N PHE A 141 8.60 13.78 -22.45
CA PHE A 141 9.63 14.70 -22.95
C PHE A 141 10.61 13.99 -23.88
N THR A 142 11.00 12.77 -23.54
CA THR A 142 11.91 11.97 -24.36
C THR A 142 11.34 11.80 -25.77
N GLN A 143 10.10 11.33 -25.88
CA GLN A 143 9.41 11.13 -27.15
C GLN A 143 9.22 12.44 -27.93
N PHE A 144 8.88 13.54 -27.25
CA PHE A 144 8.70 14.84 -27.88
C PHE A 144 9.99 15.40 -28.50
N PHE A 145 11.13 15.19 -27.83
CA PHE A 145 12.41 15.71 -28.30
C PHE A 145 13.07 14.82 -29.35
N ASP A 146 12.80 13.52 -29.37
CA ASP A 146 13.30 12.63 -30.44
C ASP A 146 12.94 13.14 -31.84
N ASP A 147 11.71 13.64 -32.02
CA ASP A 147 11.24 14.23 -33.29
C ASP A 147 11.91 15.58 -33.63
N LYS A 148 12.39 16.32 -32.63
CA LYS A 148 12.79 17.73 -32.75
C LYS A 148 14.29 17.97 -32.59
N ILE A 149 15.03 17.02 -32.06
CA ILE A 149 16.46 17.14 -31.73
C ILE A 149 17.29 17.55 -32.94
N THR A 150 17.00 17.00 -34.13
CA THR A 150 17.73 17.36 -35.35
C THR A 150 17.61 18.84 -35.67
N ARG A 151 16.41 19.41 -35.52
CA ARG A 151 16.14 20.82 -35.76
C ARG A 151 16.79 21.71 -34.70
N ILE A 152 16.70 21.31 -33.42
CA ILE A 152 17.31 22.04 -32.29
C ILE A 152 18.83 22.11 -32.49
N ASN A 153 19.47 20.99 -32.83
CA ASN A 153 20.90 20.93 -33.08
C ASN A 153 21.33 21.78 -34.29
N ALA A 154 20.49 21.88 -35.32
CA ALA A 154 20.76 22.75 -36.47
C ALA A 154 20.75 24.23 -36.05
N SER A 155 19.73 24.68 -35.30
CA SER A 155 19.64 26.05 -34.79
C SER A 155 20.79 26.41 -33.85
N ILE A 156 21.21 25.49 -32.98
CA ILE A 156 22.37 25.72 -32.09
C ILE A 156 23.67 25.92 -32.89
N LYS A 157 23.87 25.14 -33.95
CA LYS A 157 25.05 25.29 -34.82
C LYS A 157 25.02 26.63 -35.54
N GLU A 158 23.87 27.06 -36.03
CA GLU A 158 23.69 28.36 -36.69
C GLU A 158 24.04 29.52 -35.75
N GLU A 159 23.50 29.53 -34.52
CA GLU A 159 23.82 30.53 -33.50
C GLU A 159 25.32 30.53 -33.13
N HIS A 160 25.91 29.34 -33.00
CA HIS A 160 27.33 29.24 -32.68
C HIS A 160 28.22 29.80 -33.80
N MET A 161 27.87 29.52 -35.06
CA MET A 161 28.57 30.08 -36.24
C MET A 161 28.41 31.59 -36.33
N ALA A 162 27.20 32.12 -36.09
CA ALA A 162 26.94 33.57 -36.08
C ALA A 162 27.78 34.29 -35.02
N ASN A 163 27.84 33.74 -33.80
CA ASN A 163 28.67 34.28 -32.72
C ASN A 163 30.16 34.29 -33.08
N LEU A 164 30.67 33.23 -33.71
CA LEU A 164 32.06 33.17 -34.18
C LEU A 164 32.34 34.19 -35.29
N GLU A 165 31.39 34.40 -36.21
CA GLU A 165 31.51 35.43 -37.23
C GLU A 165 31.55 36.83 -36.64
N GLU A 166 30.71 37.15 -35.65
CA GLU A 166 30.75 38.43 -34.94
C GLU A 166 32.08 38.66 -34.20
N ILE A 167 32.59 37.63 -33.51
CA ILE A 167 33.90 37.67 -32.86
C ILE A 167 35.00 37.93 -33.91
N SER A 168 34.93 37.27 -35.07
CA SER A 168 35.90 37.43 -36.16
C SER A 168 35.86 38.81 -36.84
N ARG A 169 34.68 39.46 -36.86
CA ARG A 169 34.48 40.81 -37.40
C ARG A 169 34.94 41.91 -36.42
N GLY A 170 35.42 41.56 -35.22
CA GLY A 170 36.03 42.50 -34.29
C GLY A 170 35.05 43.49 -33.64
N THR A 171 33.75 43.19 -33.65
CA THR A 171 32.70 44.05 -33.07
C THR A 171 32.39 43.68 -31.60
N SER A 172 33.41 43.39 -30.81
CA SER A 172 33.27 43.28 -29.35
C SER A 172 34.09 44.38 -28.67
N THR A 173 33.41 45.45 -28.28
CA THR A 173 33.81 46.32 -27.15
C THR A 173 33.31 45.70 -25.86
#